data_AF-A0A7S2KJW4-F1
#
_entry.id   AF-A0A7S2KJW4-F1
#
_cell.length_a   1.000
_cell.length_b   1.000
_cell.length_c   1.000
_cell.angle_alpha   90.00
_cell.angle_beta   90.00
_cell.angle_gamma   90.00
#
_symmetry.space_group_name_H-M   'P 1'
#
loop_
_entity.id
_entity.type
_entity.pdbx_description
1 polymer ?
#
loop_
_entity_poly.entity_id
_entity_poly.type
_entity_poly.pdbx_seq_one_letter_code
_entity_poly.pdbx_strand_id
1 'polypeptide(L)'
;LIKARQRMVIVLMFHPRARLVMCEASKLGVANAVYMPFGWFPMGWWSINDVDCAREAMAKQAVGFISANMNLWRSDLDMGLSCSPSMTARQFQQEWYGRHGLAVGNMSKVAHGFSPDAYATAMADSVCMYAK
;
A
#
# COMPACT_ATOMS: atom_id res chain seq x y z
N LEU A 1 -21.04 -28.49 8.56
CA LEU A 1 -20.15 -27.49 7.92
C LEU A 1 -18.86 -27.41 8.71
N ILE A 2 -17.76 -27.95 8.18
CA ILE A 2 -16.44 -27.83 8.81
C ILE A 2 -16.04 -26.36 8.69
N LYS A 3 -16.09 -25.59 9.80
CA LYS A 3 -15.54 -24.23 9.85
C LYS A 3 -14.03 -24.36 9.77
N ALA A 4 -13.44 -24.05 8.61
CA ALA A 4 -12.00 -23.99 8.47
C ALA A 4 -11.45 -23.02 9.52
N ARG A 5 -10.51 -23.49 10.35
CA ARG A 5 -9.84 -22.67 11.37
C ARG A 5 -8.70 -21.89 10.72
N GLN A 6 -9.02 -21.14 9.67
CA GLN A 6 -8.04 -20.31 8.95
C GLN A 6 -7.55 -19.20 9.88
N ARG A 7 -6.22 -19.07 9.98
CA ARG A 7 -5.55 -18.05 10.80
C ARG A 7 -4.89 -16.97 9.95
N MET A 8 -4.89 -17.13 8.64
CA MET A 8 -4.30 -16.19 7.68
C MET A 8 -5.28 -15.94 6.56
N VAL A 9 -5.48 -14.66 6.25
CA VAL A 9 -6.39 -14.16 5.21
C VAL A 9 -5.57 -13.27 4.28
N ILE A 10 -5.32 -13.75 3.06
CA ILE A 10 -4.64 -12.95 2.03
C ILE A 10 -5.68 -12.01 1.43
N VAL A 11 -5.40 -10.71 1.43
CA VAL A 11 -6.34 -9.67 1.01
C VAL A 11 -5.88 -9.08 -0.32
N LEU A 12 -6.47 -9.58 -1.41
CA LEU A 12 -6.24 -9.11 -2.78
C LEU A 12 -7.38 -8.19 -3.23
N MET A 13 -7.63 -7.12 -2.49
CA MET A 13 -8.69 -6.16 -2.77
C MET A 13 -8.34 -4.79 -2.22
N PHE A 14 -8.89 -3.72 -2.78
CA PHE A 14 -8.65 -2.36 -2.29
C PHE A 14 -9.13 -2.16 -0.84
N HIS A 15 -8.50 -1.20 -0.16
CA HIS A 15 -8.72 -0.90 1.25
C HIS A 15 -10.20 -0.70 1.68
N PRO A 16 -11.15 -0.21 0.85
CA PRO A 16 -12.56 -0.15 1.26
C PRO A 16 -13.20 -1.55 1.36
N ARG A 17 -12.91 -2.43 0.40
CA ARG A 17 -13.42 -3.80 0.41
C ARG A 17 -12.76 -4.63 1.51
N ALA A 18 -11.47 -4.43 1.75
CA ALA A 18 -10.76 -5.07 2.85
C ALA A 18 -11.39 -4.75 4.22
N ARG A 19 -11.81 -3.49 4.43
CA ARG A 19 -12.52 -3.10 5.67
C ARG A 19 -13.85 -3.81 5.84
N LEU A 20 -14.63 -3.99 4.76
CA LEU A 20 -15.88 -4.74 4.84
C LEU A 20 -15.63 -6.19 5.29
N VAL A 21 -14.63 -6.86 4.71
CA VAL A 21 -14.25 -8.23 5.11
C VAL A 21 -13.84 -8.30 6.57
N MET A 22 -13.00 -7.37 7.04
CA MET A 22 -12.58 -7.31 8.44
C MET A 22 -13.76 -7.05 9.39
N CYS A 23 -14.69 -6.19 8.98
CA CYS A 23 -15.88 -5.89 9.77
C CYS A 23 -16.77 -7.13 9.93
N GLU A 24 -17.08 -7.82 8.83
CA GLU A 24 -17.87 -9.05 8.87
C GLU A 24 -17.15 -10.17 9.64
N ALA A 25 -15.83 -10.30 9.50
CA ALA A 25 -15.02 -11.22 10.30
C ALA A 25 -15.12 -10.90 11.81
N SER A 26 -15.09 -9.61 12.17
CA SER A 26 -15.26 -9.18 13.56
C SER A 26 -16.65 -9.52 14.10
N LYS A 27 -17.71 -9.27 13.32
CA LYS A 27 -19.10 -9.60 13.69
C LYS A 27 -19.29 -11.11 13.92
N LEU A 28 -18.57 -11.92 13.15
CA LEU A 28 -18.58 -13.39 13.26
C LEU A 28 -17.65 -13.94 14.35
N GLY A 29 -16.97 -13.08 15.12
CA GLY A 29 -16.06 -13.49 16.19
C GLY A 29 -14.79 -14.18 15.68
N VAL A 30 -14.41 -13.95 14.41
CA VAL A 30 -13.15 -14.46 13.86
C VAL A 30 -12.01 -13.68 14.48
N ALA A 31 -11.29 -14.30 15.39
CA ALA A 31 -10.10 -13.74 16.03
C ALA A 31 -8.82 -14.34 15.46
N ASN A 32 -7.70 -13.62 15.62
CA ASN A 32 -6.36 -14.06 15.20
C ASN A 32 -6.23 -14.34 13.69
N ALA A 33 -6.98 -13.60 12.86
CA ALA A 33 -6.76 -13.58 11.43
C ALA A 33 -5.60 -12.62 11.10
N VAL A 34 -4.56 -13.13 10.46
CA VAL A 34 -3.49 -12.30 9.90
C VAL A 34 -3.92 -11.84 8.52
N TYR A 35 -4.17 -10.53 8.37
CA TYR A 35 -4.49 -9.94 7.08
C TYR A 35 -3.21 -9.56 6.35
N MET A 36 -3.09 -10.00 5.09
CA MET A 36 -2.00 -9.61 4.21
C MET A 36 -2.54 -8.75 3.05
N PRO A 37 -2.68 -7.42 3.22
CA PRO A 37 -3.00 -6.54 2.11
C PRO A 37 -1.81 -6.43 1.16
N PHE A 38 -2.11 -6.55 -0.13
CA PHE A 38 -1.18 -6.18 -1.20
C PHE A 38 -1.36 -4.71 -1.58
N GLY A 39 -0.27 -3.94 -1.45
CA GLY A 39 -0.20 -2.56 -1.91
C GLY A 39 -0.25 -1.49 -0.82
N TRP A 40 -0.07 -0.25 -1.27
CA TRP A 40 0.23 0.92 -0.42
C TRP A 40 -1.01 1.47 0.28
N PHE A 41 -1.55 0.71 1.23
CA PHE A 41 -2.61 1.24 2.07
C PHE A 41 -2.03 2.27 3.05
N PRO A 42 -2.68 3.44 3.23
CA PRO A 42 -2.21 4.42 4.18
C PRO A 42 -2.22 3.86 5.59
N MET A 43 -1.30 4.30 6.45
CA MET A 43 -1.33 3.90 7.85
C MET A 43 -2.67 4.29 8.48
N GLY A 44 -3.27 3.36 9.22
CA GLY A 44 -4.61 3.56 9.78
C GLY A 44 -5.75 3.37 8.79
N TRP A 45 -5.50 2.82 7.59
CA TRP A 45 -6.54 2.55 6.58
C TRP A 45 -7.73 1.73 7.11
N TRP A 46 -7.52 0.91 8.14
CA TRP A 46 -8.55 0.10 8.81
C TRP A 46 -9.47 0.91 9.73
N SER A 47 -9.10 2.14 10.08
CA SER A 47 -9.79 2.99 11.06
C SER A 47 -10.70 4.05 10.45
N ILE A 48 -10.94 3.97 9.14
CA ILE A 48 -11.87 4.83 8.41
C ILE A 48 -13.31 4.40 8.75
N ASN A 49 -14.18 5.37 9.05
CA ASN A 49 -15.58 5.15 9.41
C ASN A 49 -16.46 5.02 8.16
N ASP A 50 -16.29 3.94 7.40
CA ASP A 50 -17.08 3.65 6.18
C ASP A 50 -17.70 2.24 6.19
N VAL A 51 -17.63 1.55 7.32
CA VAL A 51 -18.23 0.23 7.55
C VAL A 51 -18.98 0.23 8.87
N ASP A 52 -19.97 -0.65 9.00
CA ASP A 52 -20.80 -0.81 10.20
C ASP A 52 -20.10 -1.63 11.30
N CYS A 53 -18.91 -1.18 11.70
CA CYS A 53 -18.14 -1.74 12.80
C CYS A 53 -17.48 -0.63 13.61
N ALA A 54 -17.42 -0.82 14.93
CA ALA A 54 -16.71 0.10 15.81
C ALA A 54 -15.21 0.16 15.46
N ARG A 55 -14.62 1.35 15.58
CA ARG A 55 -13.21 1.59 15.25
C ARG A 55 -12.27 0.69 16.06
N GLU A 56 -12.62 0.41 17.31
CA GLU A 56 -11.86 -0.47 18.21
C GLU A 56 -11.90 -1.92 17.73
N ALA A 57 -13.04 -2.38 17.20
CA ALA A 57 -13.18 -3.72 16.65
C ALA A 57 -12.33 -3.87 15.38
N MET A 58 -12.36 -2.88 14.51
CA MET A 58 -11.52 -2.82 13.32
C MET A 58 -10.03 -2.78 13.66
N ALA A 59 -9.65 -1.97 14.66
CA ALA A 59 -8.27 -1.90 15.14
C ALA A 59 -7.78 -3.25 15.67
N LYS A 60 -8.61 -3.99 16.43
CA LYS A 60 -8.29 -5.34 16.90
C LYS A 60 -8.09 -6.33 15.74
N GLN A 61 -8.92 -6.28 14.71
CA GLN A 61 -8.75 -7.10 13.51
C GLN A 61 -7.48 -6.76 12.74
N ALA A 62 -7.08 -5.48 12.73
CA ALA A 62 -5.88 -5.03 12.04
C ALA A 62 -4.57 -5.43 12.75
N VAL A 63 -4.61 -5.83 14.04
CA VAL A 63 -3.40 -6.17 14.80
C VAL A 63 -2.64 -7.30 14.10
N GLY A 64 -1.34 -7.09 13.89
CA GLY A 64 -0.46 -8.09 13.28
C GLY A 64 -0.66 -8.28 11.78
N PHE A 65 -1.34 -7.35 11.09
CA PHE A 65 -1.40 -7.37 9.64
C PHE A 65 0.02 -7.28 9.04
N ILE A 66 0.22 -7.97 7.91
CA ILE A 66 1.48 -7.98 7.18
C ILE A 66 1.26 -7.25 5.86
N SER A 67 1.88 -6.09 5.68
CA SER A 67 1.82 -5.39 4.39
C SER A 67 2.94 -5.86 3.48
N ALA A 68 2.58 -6.27 2.27
CA ALA A 68 3.55 -6.47 1.20
C ALA A 68 3.46 -5.28 0.23
N ASN A 69 4.56 -4.54 0.12
CA ASN A 69 4.69 -3.40 -0.79
C ASN A 69 5.91 -3.58 -1.67
N MET A 70 5.85 -3.07 -2.89
CA MET A 70 7.04 -2.87 -3.70
C MET A 70 7.78 -1.64 -3.18
N ASN A 71 9.09 -1.76 -3.02
CA ASN A 71 9.93 -0.60 -2.82
C ASN A 71 9.90 0.22 -4.12
N LEU A 72 9.44 1.45 -4.04
CA LEU A 72 9.42 2.37 -5.17
C LEU A 72 10.79 3.02 -5.39
N TRP A 73 11.56 3.17 -4.31
CA TRP A 73 12.85 3.84 -4.30
C TRP A 73 13.94 2.89 -3.80
N ARG A 74 15.04 2.82 -4.54
CA ARG A 74 16.23 2.08 -4.11
C ARG A 74 16.94 2.79 -2.96
N SER A 75 17.69 2.04 -2.15
CA SER A 75 18.45 2.60 -1.02
C SER A 75 19.76 3.26 -1.44
N ASP A 76 20.36 2.81 -2.54
CA ASP A 76 21.59 3.33 -3.14
C ASP A 76 21.30 4.49 -4.09
N LEU A 77 20.83 5.60 -3.51
CA LEU A 77 20.33 6.77 -4.25
C LEU A 77 21.39 7.46 -5.12
N ASP A 78 22.67 7.25 -4.88
CA ASP A 78 23.75 7.91 -5.62
C ASP A 78 24.18 7.13 -6.87
N MET A 79 23.58 5.96 -7.12
CA MET A 79 23.82 5.17 -8.32
C MET A 79 23.07 5.76 -9.53
N GLY A 80 23.73 5.72 -10.69
CA GLY A 80 23.12 6.02 -11.98
C GLY A 80 22.00 5.05 -12.32
N LEU A 81 21.00 5.54 -13.06
CA LEU A 81 19.88 4.73 -13.52
C LEU A 81 20.17 4.09 -14.89
N SER A 82 19.75 2.85 -15.11
CA SER A 82 19.95 2.21 -16.43
C SER A 82 19.09 2.84 -17.55
N CYS A 83 17.95 3.43 -17.19
CA CYS A 83 17.10 4.19 -18.11
C CYS A 83 17.64 5.61 -18.43
N SER A 84 18.58 6.13 -17.65
CA SER A 84 19.11 7.49 -17.83
C SER A 84 20.56 7.58 -17.33
N PRO A 85 21.55 7.62 -18.24
CA PRO A 85 22.96 7.69 -17.85
C PRO A 85 23.34 9.05 -17.25
N SER A 86 22.48 10.06 -17.36
CA SER A 86 22.72 11.43 -16.88
C SER A 86 22.15 11.68 -15.49
N MET A 87 21.44 10.72 -14.89
CA MET A 87 20.75 10.92 -13.62
C MET A 87 21.03 9.80 -12.62
N THR A 88 21.23 10.20 -11.36
CA THR A 88 21.19 9.28 -10.22
C THR A 88 19.76 9.02 -9.77
N ALA A 89 19.56 7.93 -9.02
CA ALA A 89 18.27 7.64 -8.40
C ALA A 89 17.76 8.76 -7.49
N ARG A 90 18.66 9.48 -6.79
CA ARG A 90 18.34 10.67 -5.99
C ARG A 90 17.76 11.78 -6.84
N GLN A 91 18.42 12.10 -7.96
CA GLN A 91 17.98 13.17 -8.87
C GLN A 91 16.63 12.83 -9.49
N PHE A 92 16.44 11.58 -9.91
CA PHE A 92 15.17 11.12 -10.44
C PHE A 92 14.04 11.16 -9.40
N GLN A 93 14.32 10.74 -8.16
CA GLN A 93 13.34 10.85 -7.06
C GLN A 93 12.92 12.31 -6.84
N GLN A 94 13.88 13.24 -6.77
CA GLN A 94 13.60 14.67 -6.62
C GLN A 94 12.78 15.22 -7.79
N GLU A 95 13.14 14.85 -9.02
CA GLU A 95 12.41 15.26 -10.22
C GLU A 95 10.97 14.74 -10.20
N TRP A 96 10.78 13.46 -9.86
CA TRP A 96 9.47 12.83 -9.77
C TRP A 96 8.56 13.56 -8.77
N TYR A 97 9.05 13.80 -7.55
CA TYR A 97 8.30 14.56 -6.55
C TYR A 97 8.01 16.00 -7.03
N GLY A 98 8.97 16.63 -7.70
CA GLY A 98 8.82 17.96 -8.30
C GLY A 98 7.72 18.04 -9.37
N ARG A 99 7.66 17.07 -10.29
CA ARG A 99 6.61 16.97 -11.33
C ARG A 99 5.20 16.86 -10.73
N HIS A 100 5.09 16.32 -9.51
CA HIS A 100 3.82 16.15 -8.81
C HIS A 100 3.52 17.28 -7.81
N GLY A 101 4.37 18.30 -7.70
CA GLY A 101 4.20 19.39 -6.73
C GLY A 101 4.29 18.92 -5.26
N LEU A 102 5.07 17.87 -5.02
CA LEU A 102 5.24 17.21 -3.73
C LEU A 102 6.65 17.44 -3.17
N ALA A 103 6.77 17.46 -1.84
CA ALA A 103 8.06 17.33 -1.18
C ALA A 103 8.49 15.85 -1.17
N VAL A 104 9.80 15.58 -1.21
CA VAL A 104 10.32 14.20 -1.09
C VAL A 104 9.82 13.56 0.20
N GLY A 105 9.24 12.36 0.10
CA GLY A 105 8.64 11.64 1.21
C GLY A 105 7.21 12.08 1.56
N ASN A 106 6.68 13.14 0.94
CA ASN A 106 5.31 13.59 1.16
C ASN A 106 4.35 13.03 0.11
N MET A 107 3.63 11.97 0.48
CA MET A 107 2.57 11.35 -0.34
C MET A 107 1.16 11.84 0.03
N SER A 108 1.02 12.84 0.90
CA SER A 108 -0.28 13.24 1.46
C SER A 108 -1.25 13.91 0.48
N LYS A 109 -0.75 14.40 -0.66
CA LYS A 109 -1.57 15.08 -1.69
C LYS A 109 -1.88 14.21 -2.92
N VAL A 110 -1.46 12.95 -2.93
CA VAL A 110 -1.78 12.06 -4.06
C VAL A 110 -3.25 11.69 -3.97
N ALA A 111 -4.02 11.98 -5.02
CA ALA A 111 -5.45 11.69 -5.07
C ALA A 111 -5.72 10.24 -4.64
N HIS A 112 -6.56 10.05 -3.62
CA HIS A 112 -6.93 8.73 -3.14
C HIS A 112 -7.78 8.02 -4.20
N GLY A 113 -7.19 7.08 -4.92
CA GLY A 113 -7.89 6.29 -5.92
C GLY A 113 -6.93 5.53 -6.82
N PHE A 114 -7.36 4.36 -7.30
CA PHE A 114 -6.65 3.68 -8.37
C PHE A 114 -6.87 4.45 -9.68
N SER A 115 -5.80 5.01 -10.23
CA SER A 115 -5.78 5.51 -11.61
C SER A 115 -4.85 4.59 -12.42
N PRO A 116 -5.36 3.94 -13.48
CA PRO A 116 -4.54 3.12 -14.37
C PRO A 116 -3.31 3.89 -14.90
N ASP A 117 -3.49 5.16 -15.25
CA ASP A 117 -2.43 6.00 -15.82
C ASP A 117 -1.36 6.36 -14.78
N ALA A 118 -1.78 6.69 -13.55
CA ALA A 118 -0.86 6.96 -12.46
C ALA A 118 -0.07 5.69 -12.08
N TYR A 119 -0.73 4.52 -12.11
CA TYR A 119 -0.08 3.25 -11.85
C TYR A 119 0.89 2.86 -12.96
N ALA A 120 0.51 3.00 -14.23
CA ALA A 120 1.39 2.73 -15.37
C ALA A 120 2.63 3.63 -15.37
N THR A 121 2.46 4.91 -15.06
CA THR A 121 3.57 5.88 -14.96
C THR A 121 4.49 5.53 -13.78
N ALA A 122 3.93 5.28 -12.60
CA ALA A 122 4.71 4.87 -11.43
C ALA A 122 5.44 3.52 -11.65
N MET A 123 4.83 2.59 -12.38
CA MET A 123 5.47 1.32 -12.75
C MET A 123 6.62 1.54 -13.73
N ALA A 124 6.44 2.36 -14.77
CA ALA A 124 7.53 2.72 -15.70
C ALA A 124 8.70 3.41 -14.97
N ASP A 125 8.39 4.33 -14.06
CA ASP A 125 9.38 5.01 -13.21
C ASP A 125 10.08 4.03 -12.27
N SER A 126 9.36 3.03 -11.73
CA SER A 126 9.96 1.98 -10.91
C SER A 126 10.87 1.06 -11.72
N VAL A 127 10.52 0.74 -12.97
CA VAL A 127 11.40 -0.03 -13.87
C VAL A 127 12.68 0.78 -14.11
N CYS A 128 12.56 2.07 -14.38
CA CYS A 128 13.70 2.97 -14.52
C CYS A 128 14.59 2.99 -13.25
N MET A 129 13.97 2.99 -12.06
CA MET A 129 14.66 2.96 -10.76
C MET A 129 15.47 1.68 -10.51
N TYR A 130 14.96 0.52 -10.94
CA TYR A 130 15.51 -0.79 -10.60
C TYR A 130 16.10 -1.58 -11.77
N ALA A 131 15.93 -1.13 -13.00
CA ALA A 131 16.59 -1.72 -14.16
C ALA A 131 18.11 -1.62 -13.97
N LYS A 132 18.80 -2.72 -14.25
CA LYS A 132 20.25 -2.78 -14.41
C LYS A 132 20.55 -3.24 -15.81
#